data_AF-A0A835V0Y5-F1
#
_entry.id   AF-A0A835V0Y5-F1
#
_cell.length_a   1.000
_cell.length_b   1.000
_cell.length_c   1.000
_cell.angle_alpha   90.00
_cell.angle_beta   90.00
_cell.angle_gamma   90.00
#
_symmetry.space_group_name_H-M   'P 1'
#
loop_
_entity.id
_entity.type
_entity.pdbx_description
1 polymer ?
#
loop_
_entity_poly.entity_id
_entity_poly.type
_entity_poly.pdbx_seq_one_letter_code
_entity_poly.pdbx_strand_id
1 'polypeptide(L)'
;MDKCVSTSMDKILERYKRYSYAERTLFSNETDPQVDWYLEYGKLKARVDSLQKSQRHLMGEELDSLSIKELQTLEQQLESSLKHIRTTKIIAANGSSVRHK
;
A
#
# COMPACT_ATOMS: atom_id res chain seq x y z
N MET A 1 48.61 32.65 3.44
CA MET A 1 48.18 33.05 4.81
C MET A 1 46.84 32.35 5.07
N ASP A 2 46.76 31.02 4.90
CA ASP A 2 45.48 30.37 4.55
C ASP A 2 44.99 29.35 5.59
N LYS A 3 45.65 29.25 6.75
CA LYS A 3 45.36 28.24 7.79
C LYS A 3 44.33 28.68 8.84
N CYS A 4 43.92 29.94 8.83
CA CYS A 4 43.05 30.52 9.86
C CYS A 4 41.55 30.30 9.57
N VAL A 5 41.16 30.32 8.30
CA VAL A 5 39.74 30.15 7.90
C VAL A 5 39.31 28.68 7.96
N SER A 6 40.17 27.74 7.55
CA SER A 6 39.85 26.30 7.64
C SER A 6 39.62 25.86 9.08
N THR A 7 40.51 26.25 10.01
CA THR A 7 40.39 25.88 11.43
C THR A 7 39.10 26.43 12.08
N SER A 8 38.63 27.60 11.65
CA SER A 8 37.36 28.17 12.12
C SER A 8 36.16 27.42 11.52
N MET A 9 36.20 27.16 10.21
CA MET A 9 35.15 26.45 9.49
C MET A 9 35.03 24.98 9.95
N ASP A 10 36.15 24.29 10.15
CA ASP A 10 36.21 22.93 10.68
C ASP A 10 35.60 22.86 12.08
N LYS A 11 35.88 23.84 12.95
CA LYS A 11 35.28 23.94 14.29
C LYS A 11 33.78 24.24 14.25
N ILE A 12 33.30 24.99 13.25
CA ILE A 12 31.87 25.25 13.05
C ILE A 12 31.19 23.97 12.55
N LEU A 13 31.78 23.27 11.58
CA LEU A 13 31.28 22.02 11.04
C LEU A 13 31.28 20.90 12.08
N GLU A 14 32.32 20.81 12.92
CA GLU A 14 32.38 19.82 14.01
C GLU A 14 31.32 20.09 15.08
N ARG A 15 31.12 21.36 15.45
CA ARG A 15 30.02 21.74 16.36
C ARG A 15 28.67 21.41 15.75
N TYR A 16 28.44 21.77 14.48
CA TYR A 16 27.19 21.45 13.80
C TYR A 16 26.94 19.95 13.74
N LYS A 17 27.95 19.14 13.40
CA LYS A 17 27.84 17.67 13.42
C LYS A 17 27.49 17.16 14.81
N ARG A 18 28.20 17.60 15.87
CA ARG A 18 27.90 17.16 17.25
C ARG A 18 26.48 17.52 17.67
N TYR A 19 26.01 18.73 17.37
CA TYR A 19 24.64 19.15 17.67
C TYR A 19 23.61 18.37 16.85
N SER A 20 23.83 18.19 15.54
CA SER A 20 22.94 17.42 14.67
C SER A 20 22.83 15.95 15.09
N TYR A 21 23.95 15.33 15.50
CA TYR A 21 23.94 13.96 16.04
C TYR A 21 23.27 13.91 17.41
N ALA A 22 23.55 14.85 18.31
CA ALA A 22 22.92 14.92 19.63
C ALA A 22 21.40 15.14 19.53
N GLU A 23 20.97 16.02 18.63
CA GLU A 23 19.57 16.28 18.29
C GLU A 23 18.91 15.02 17.72
N ARG A 24 19.54 14.35 16.75
CA ARG A 24 19.05 13.07 16.21
C ARG A 24 18.96 11.98 17.27
N THR A 25 19.85 11.93 18.25
CA THR A 25 19.74 10.97 19.38
C THR A 25 18.60 11.31 20.34
N LEU A 26 18.30 12.60 20.57
CA LEU A 26 17.17 13.02 21.41
C LEU A 26 15.82 12.72 20.73
N PHE A 27 15.76 12.91 19.42
CA PHE A 27 14.62 12.51 18.59
C PHE A 27 14.63 11.03 18.20
N SER A 28 15.64 10.24 18.58
CA SER A 28 15.71 8.82 18.16
C SER A 28 14.62 7.94 18.78
N ASN A 29 13.87 8.46 19.76
CA ASN A 29 12.65 7.83 20.27
C ASN A 29 11.40 8.16 19.43
N GLU A 30 11.47 9.17 18.56
CA GLU A 30 10.44 9.53 17.59
C GLU A 30 10.98 9.15 16.20
N THR A 31 10.46 8.06 15.62
CA THR A 31 10.82 7.63 14.27
C THR A 31 10.82 8.83 13.32
N ASP A 32 11.94 9.08 12.63
CA ASP A 32 12.09 10.19 11.70
C ASP A 32 10.86 10.25 10.77
N PRO A 33 10.06 11.33 10.80
CA PRO A 33 8.80 11.40 10.05
C PRO A 33 9.00 11.22 8.54
N GLN A 34 10.20 11.47 8.02
CA GLN A 34 10.55 11.19 6.62
C GLN A 34 10.72 9.69 6.33
N VAL A 35 11.31 8.95 7.27
CA VAL A 35 11.47 7.48 7.19
C VAL A 35 10.11 6.80 7.35
N ASP A 36 9.26 7.33 8.22
CA ASP A 36 7.89 6.86 8.43
C ASP A 36 7.04 7.00 7.15
N TRP A 37 7.10 8.15 6.48
CA TRP A 37 6.35 8.36 5.24
C TRP A 37 6.78 7.43 4.09
N TYR A 38 8.09 7.20 3.93
CA TYR A 38 8.57 6.28 2.89
C TYR A 38 8.15 4.83 3.16
N LEU A 39 8.17 4.41 4.43
CA LEU A 39 7.72 3.09 4.84
C LEU A 39 6.21 2.90 4.62
N GLU A 40 5.40 3.86 5.05
CA GLU A 40 3.95 3.83 4.88
C GLU A 40 3.54 3.88 3.40
N TYR A 41 4.25 4.69 2.60
CA TYR A 41 4.09 4.68 1.15
C TYR A 41 4.41 3.30 0.56
N GLY A 42 5.50 2.66 0.99
CA GLY A 42 5.87 1.32 0.55
C GLY A 42 4.78 0.27 0.86
N LYS A 43 4.21 0.31 2.07
CA LYS A 43 3.08 -0.56 2.46
C LYS A 43 1.85 -0.31 1.59
N LEU A 44 1.50 0.96 1.37
CA LEU A 44 0.36 1.34 0.54
C LEU A 44 0.55 0.88 -0.90
N LYS A 45 1.74 1.10 -1.47
CA LYS A 45 2.09 0.68 -2.82
C LYS A 45 1.99 -0.83 -3.00
N ALA A 46 2.53 -1.61 -2.07
CA ALA A 46 2.42 -3.07 -2.08
C ALA A 46 0.94 -3.53 -2.04
N ARG A 47 0.10 -2.88 -1.24
CA ARG A 47 -1.34 -3.17 -1.19
C ARG A 47 -2.03 -2.88 -2.52
N VAL A 48 -1.72 -1.75 -3.16
CA VAL A 48 -2.27 -1.40 -4.47
C VAL A 48 -1.87 -2.43 -5.52
N ASP A 49 -0.59 -2.81 -5.55
CA ASP A 49 -0.07 -3.77 -6.53
C ASP A 49 -0.71 -5.15 -6.35
N SER A 50 -0.89 -5.59 -5.10
CA SER A 50 -1.61 -6.84 -4.79
C SER A 50 -3.07 -6.81 -5.23
N LEU A 51 -3.76 -5.67 -5.04
CA LEU A 51 -5.16 -5.52 -5.47
C LEU A 51 -5.27 -5.53 -6.99
N GLN A 52 -4.39 -4.82 -7.68
CA GLN A 52 -4.35 -4.81 -9.15
C GLN A 52 -4.06 -6.20 -9.72
N LYS A 53 -3.12 -6.93 -9.11
CA LYS A 53 -2.85 -8.33 -9.49
C LYS A 53 -4.08 -9.22 -9.29
N SER A 54 -4.75 -9.10 -8.14
CA SER A 54 -5.98 -9.84 -7.87
C SER A 54 -7.09 -9.49 -8.86
N GLN A 55 -7.22 -8.22 -9.26
CA GLN A 55 -8.18 -7.79 -10.28
C GLN A 55 -7.89 -8.47 -11.62
N ARG A 56 -6.64 -8.49 -12.08
CA ARG A 56 -6.24 -9.16 -13.33
C ARG A 56 -6.61 -10.65 -13.30
N HIS A 57 -6.32 -11.34 -12.20
CA HIS A 57 -6.75 -12.74 -12.03
C HIS A 57 -8.27 -12.90 -12.13
N LEU A 58 -9.04 -12.05 -11.46
CA LEU A 58 -10.52 -12.07 -11.54
C LEU A 58 -11.05 -11.78 -12.96
N MET A 59 -10.29 -11.04 -13.77
CA MET A 59 -10.58 -10.79 -15.19
C MET A 59 -10.09 -11.91 -16.12
N GLY A 60 -9.46 -12.95 -15.59
CA GLY A 60 -8.93 -14.07 -16.36
C GLY A 60 -7.54 -13.83 -16.97
N GLU A 61 -6.80 -12.84 -16.47
CA GLU A 61 -5.46 -12.47 -16.93
C GLU A 61 -4.37 -13.00 -15.96
N GLU A 62 -3.14 -13.19 -16.45
CA GLU A 62 -1.94 -13.59 -15.66
C GLU A 62 -2.12 -14.89 -14.84
N LEU A 63 -2.98 -15.80 -15.32
CA LEU A 63 -3.35 -17.04 -14.61
C LEU A 63 -2.22 -18.08 -14.56
N ASP A 64 -1.21 -17.98 -15.42
CA ASP A 64 -0.08 -18.91 -15.49
C ASP A 64 0.72 -18.98 -14.17
N SER A 65 0.62 -17.92 -13.35
CA SER A 65 1.29 -17.83 -12.04
C SER A 65 0.53 -18.52 -10.90
N LEU A 66 -0.70 -18.99 -11.15
CA LEU A 66 -1.56 -19.61 -10.15
C LEU A 66 -1.45 -21.14 -10.19
N SER A 67 -1.46 -21.75 -9.01
CA SER A 67 -1.61 -23.19 -8.89
C SER A 67 -3.05 -23.65 -9.18
N ILE A 68 -3.23 -24.94 -9.45
CA ILE A 68 -4.55 -25.55 -9.68
C ILE A 68 -5.53 -25.26 -8.52
N LYS A 69 -5.05 -25.31 -7.27
CA LYS A 69 -5.87 -25.02 -6.09
C LYS A 69 -6.33 -23.57 -6.04
N GLU A 70 -5.44 -22.64 -6.40
CA GLU A 70 -5.76 -21.21 -6.45
C GLU A 70 -6.74 -20.92 -7.60
N LEU A 71 -6.59 -21.56 -8.76
CA LEU A 71 -7.54 -21.46 -9.87
C LEU A 71 -8.93 -21.98 -9.49
N GLN A 72 -9.01 -23.12 -8.82
CA GLN A 72 -10.29 -23.66 -8.32
C GLN A 72 -10.96 -22.70 -7.32
N THR A 73 -10.16 -22.09 -6.43
CA THR A 73 -10.66 -21.11 -5.46
C THR A 73 -11.19 -19.85 -6.18
N LEU A 74 -10.46 -19.38 -7.19
CA LEU A 74 -10.84 -18.23 -8.00
C LEU A 74 -12.15 -18.50 -8.77
N GLU A 75 -12.28 -19.67 -9.38
CA GLU A 75 -13.51 -20.10 -10.07
C GLU A 75 -14.70 -20.14 -9.12
N GLN A 76 -14.55 -20.76 -7.94
CA GLN A 76 -15.60 -20.82 -6.93
C GLN A 76 -16.02 -19.42 -6.44
N GLN A 77 -15.05 -18.51 -6.27
CA GLN A 77 -15.32 -17.14 -5.87
C GLN A 77 -16.15 -16.40 -6.94
N LEU A 78 -15.80 -16.56 -8.23
CA LEU A 78 -16.53 -15.97 -9.34
C LEU A 78 -17.95 -16.52 -9.45
N GLU A 79 -18.11 -17.84 -9.36
CA GLU A 79 -19.42 -18.50 -9.43
C GLU A 79 -20.34 -18.02 -8.31
N SER A 80 -19.84 -18.01 -7.07
CA SER A 80 -20.59 -17.53 -5.90
C SER A 80 -21.00 -16.07 -6.05
N SER A 81 -20.09 -15.21 -6.50
CA SER A 81 -20.35 -13.77 -6.70
C SER A 81 -21.39 -13.54 -7.80
N LEU A 82 -21.30 -14.26 -8.92
CA LEU A 82 -22.28 -14.19 -10.00
C LEU A 82 -23.66 -14.66 -9.56
N LYS A 83 -23.73 -15.77 -8.81
CA LYS A 83 -24.97 -16.26 -8.24
C LYS A 83 -25.60 -15.19 -7.35
N HIS A 84 -24.83 -14.58 -6.46
CA HIS A 84 -25.31 -13.50 -5.59
C HIS A 84 -25.86 -12.31 -6.39
N ILE A 85 -25.12 -11.80 -7.39
CA ILE A 85 -25.57 -10.69 -8.25
C ILE A 85 -26.88 -11.03 -8.97
N ARG A 86 -26.97 -12.23 -9.55
CA ARG A 86 -28.18 -12.71 -10.24
C ARG A 86 -29.37 -12.79 -9.29
N THR A 87 -29.19 -13.39 -8.11
CA THR A 87 -30.23 -13.49 -7.09
C THR A 87 -30.71 -12.11 -6.65
N THR A 88 -29.80 -11.19 -6.33
CA THR A 88 -30.15 -9.82 -5.94
C THR A 88 -30.92 -9.10 -7.04
N LYS A 89 -30.51 -9.25 -8.30
CA LYS A 89 -31.22 -8.67 -9.45
C LYS A 89 -32.62 -9.25 -9.62
N ILE A 90 -32.79 -10.57 -9.48
CA ILE A 90 -34.10 -11.24 -9.56
C ILE A 90 -35.02 -10.75 -8.45
N ILE A 91 -34.53 -10.65 -7.21
CA ILE A 91 -35.30 -10.15 -6.06
C ILE A 91 -35.75 -8.70 -6.31
N ALA A 92 -34.84 -7.84 -6.77
CA ALA A 92 -35.16 -6.45 -7.08
C ALA A 92 -36.21 -6.32 -8.21
N ALA A 93 -36.10 -7.15 -9.25
CA ALA A 93 -37.08 -7.17 -10.35
C ALA A 93 -38.46 -7.67 -9.89
N ASN A 94 -38.52 -8.73 -9.09
CA ASN A 94 -39.77 -9.28 -8.57
C ASN A 94 -40.49 -8.35 -7.58
N GLY A 95 -39.74 -7.59 -6.78
CA GLY A 95 -40.29 -6.56 -5.89
C GLY A 95 -40.94 -5.38 -6.62
N SER A 96 -40.64 -5.19 -7.92
CA SER A 96 -41.19 -4.14 -8.76
C SER A 96 -42.55 -4.52 -9.39
N SER A 97 -42.87 -5.81 -9.48
CA SER A 97 -44.10 -6.31 -10.12
C SER A 97 -45.33 -6.33 -9.20
N VAL A 98 -45.15 -6.20 -7.88
CA VAL A 98 -46.25 -6.29 -6.88
C VAL A 98 -46.89 -4.92 -6.61
N ARG A 99 -46.33 -3.82 -7.13
CA ARG A 99 -46.81 -2.45 -6.85
C ARG A 99 -47.86 -1.93 -7.84
N HIS A 100 -48.25 -2.74 -8.83
CA HIS A 100 -49.31 -2.41 -9.80
C HIS A 100 -50.29 -3.57 -9.92
N LYS A 101 -51.08 -3.83 -8.87
CA LYS A 101 -52.38 -4.49 -8.96
C LYS A 101 -53.31 -3.92 -7.90
#